data_AF-A0A3N6PLY8-F1
#
_entry.id   AF-A0A3N6PLY8-F1
#
_cell.length_a   1.000
_cell.length_b   1.000
_cell.length_c   1.000
_cell.angle_alpha   90.00
_cell.angle_beta   90.00
_cell.angle_gamma   90.00
#
_symmetry.space_group_name_H-M   'P 1'
#
loop_
_entity.id
_entity.type
_entity.pdbx_description
1 polymer ?
#
loop_
_entity_poly.entity_id
_entity_poly.type
_entity_poly.pdbx_seq_one_letter_code
_entity_poly.pdbx_strand_id
1 'polypeptide(L)'
;MMNRLFGKPKPETNALQTLDKLNETLEMLEKKEKVLLKKAGQEVEKAKEYTRSKNKRAAIQCLKRKRLYEQQVEQLGNFQLRIHDQMIMLEGAKATTETVDALRSGASAMKAMQKATNIDDVDKTMDEINEQTENMKQIQEALSTPIGAAAEFDEDELEAELEELEGAELEEQLLQPTTVLPSVPAGRQQARPIPKRTAEEEELAALQAEMAL
;
A
#
# COMPACT_ATOMS: atom_id res chain seq x y z
N MET A 1 -37.46 26.52 24.07
CA MET A 1 -36.04 26.12 24.01
C MET A 1 -35.99 24.61 23.81
N MET A 2 -35.12 24.13 22.91
CA MET A 2 -34.83 22.73 22.53
C MET A 2 -35.74 22.03 21.50
N ASN A 3 -35.52 22.35 20.22
CA ASN A 3 -35.71 21.37 19.14
C ASN A 3 -34.50 20.43 19.12
N ARG A 4 -34.68 19.19 19.58
CA ARG A 4 -33.72 18.09 19.37
C ARG A 4 -33.74 17.72 17.89
N LEU A 5 -32.69 18.11 17.16
CA LEU A 5 -32.36 17.57 15.86
C LEU A 5 -32.02 16.08 16.01
N PHE A 6 -32.99 15.22 15.68
CA PHE A 6 -32.73 13.81 15.36
C PHE A 6 -31.96 13.76 14.03
N GLY A 7 -30.63 13.78 14.12
CA GLY A 7 -29.78 13.37 13.02
C GLY A 7 -29.99 11.88 12.76
N LYS A 8 -30.39 11.51 11.54
CA LYS A 8 -30.44 10.12 11.09
C LYS A 8 -29.07 9.46 11.36
N PRO A 9 -29.01 8.17 11.74
CA PRO A 9 -27.73 7.48 11.87
C PRO A 9 -26.99 7.63 10.54
N LYS A 10 -25.79 8.21 10.61
CA LYS A 10 -24.90 8.34 9.46
C LYS A 10 -24.67 6.92 8.95
N PRO A 11 -24.89 6.61 7.66
CA PRO A 11 -24.60 5.28 7.16
C PRO A 11 -23.14 5.00 7.47
N GLU A 12 -22.87 3.93 8.21
CA GLU A 12 -21.50 3.47 8.43
C GLU A 12 -20.92 3.14 7.07
N THR A 13 -20.05 4.01 6.57
CA THR A 13 -19.29 3.76 5.37
C THR A 13 -18.36 2.60 5.66
N ASN A 14 -18.69 1.42 5.13
CA ASN A 14 -17.87 0.24 5.23
C ASN A 14 -16.51 0.52 4.54
N ALA A 15 -15.41 0.15 5.20
CA ALA A 15 -14.06 0.29 4.67
C ALA A 15 -13.94 -0.35 3.28
N LEU A 16 -14.54 -1.52 3.06
CA LEU A 16 -14.56 -2.22 1.77
C LEU A 16 -15.20 -1.37 0.66
N GLN A 17 -16.39 -0.81 0.92
CA GLN A 17 -17.08 0.06 -0.03
C GLN A 17 -16.30 1.35 -0.33
N THR A 18 -15.45 1.79 0.59
CA THR A 18 -14.60 2.96 0.40
C THR A 18 -13.38 2.61 -0.44
N LEU A 19 -12.75 1.45 -0.19
CA LEU A 19 -11.68 0.90 -1.02
C LEU A 19 -12.13 0.66 -2.46
N ASP A 20 -13.33 0.10 -2.68
CA ASP A 20 -13.91 -0.09 -4.01
C ASP A 20 -14.02 1.23 -4.78
N LYS A 21 -14.52 2.28 -4.14
CA LYS A 21 -14.64 3.62 -4.74
C LYS A 21 -13.29 4.25 -5.04
N LEU A 22 -12.30 4.05 -4.17
CA LEU A 22 -10.93 4.52 -4.40
C LEU A 22 -10.33 3.83 -5.62
N ASN A 23 -10.51 2.50 -5.76
CA ASN A 23 -10.10 1.73 -6.93
C ASN A 23 -10.80 2.18 -8.23
N GLU A 24 -12.12 2.36 -8.21
CA GLU A 24 -12.87 2.89 -9.38
C GLU A 24 -12.37 4.28 -9.80
N THR A 25 -12.06 5.12 -8.80
CA THR A 25 -11.51 6.46 -9.05
C THR A 25 -10.11 6.37 -9.65
N LEU A 26 -9.25 5.50 -9.13
CA LEU A 26 -7.90 5.27 -9.65
C LEU A 26 -7.95 4.83 -11.12
N GLU A 27 -8.80 3.85 -11.45
CA GLU A 27 -8.98 3.37 -12.83
C GLU A 27 -9.46 4.48 -13.78
N MET A 28 -10.35 5.35 -13.31
CA MET A 28 -10.79 6.53 -14.06
C MET A 28 -9.64 7.51 -14.33
N LEU A 29 -8.79 7.79 -13.32
CA LEU A 29 -7.64 8.68 -13.46
C LEU A 29 -6.64 8.11 -14.46
N GLU A 30 -6.32 6.81 -14.38
CA GLU A 30 -5.43 6.13 -15.33
C GLU A 30 -5.96 6.17 -16.77
N LYS A 31 -7.26 5.91 -16.97
CA LYS A 31 -7.90 6.02 -18.29
C LYS A 31 -7.75 7.44 -18.85
N LYS A 32 -7.97 8.45 -18.01
CA LYS A 32 -7.83 9.86 -18.39
C LYS A 32 -6.38 10.22 -18.72
N GLU A 33 -5.43 9.74 -17.94
CA GLU A 33 -4.00 9.91 -18.17
C GLU A 33 -3.57 9.32 -19.52
N LYS A 34 -3.96 8.07 -19.81
CA LYS A 34 -3.70 7.41 -21.11
C LYS A 34 -4.25 8.22 -22.28
N VAL A 35 -5.43 8.81 -22.14
CA VAL A 35 -6.02 9.70 -23.16
C VAL A 35 -5.19 10.97 -23.35
N LEU A 36 -4.72 11.60 -22.27
CA LEU A 36 -3.92 12.81 -22.33
C LEU A 36 -2.53 12.55 -22.93
N LEU A 37 -1.88 11.45 -22.57
CA LEU A 37 -0.62 11.01 -23.17
C LEU A 37 -0.77 10.79 -24.68
N LYS A 38 -1.86 10.14 -25.11
CA LYS A 38 -2.17 9.97 -26.54
C LYS A 38 -2.35 11.32 -27.25
N LYS A 39 -3.05 12.27 -26.63
CA LYS A 39 -3.22 13.64 -27.17
C LYS A 39 -1.89 14.39 -27.25
N ALA A 40 -1.03 14.26 -26.24
CA ALA A 40 0.31 14.85 -26.26
C ALA A 40 1.15 14.29 -27.43
N GLY A 41 1.12 12.96 -27.63
CA GLY A 41 1.77 12.31 -28.77
C GLY A 41 1.24 12.77 -30.12
N GLN A 42 -0.07 12.97 -30.26
CA GLN A 42 -0.66 13.54 -31.48
C GLN A 42 -0.19 14.97 -31.77
N GLU A 43 -0.03 15.80 -30.74
CA GLU A 43 0.51 17.15 -30.92
C GLU A 43 2.00 17.15 -31.30
N VAL A 44 2.77 16.14 -30.86
CA VAL A 44 4.15 15.93 -31.32
C VAL A 44 4.20 15.63 -32.81
N GLU A 45 3.36 14.71 -33.30
CA GLU A 45 3.32 14.37 -34.73
C GLU A 45 2.91 15.57 -35.60
N LYS A 46 1.88 16.32 -35.19
CA LYS A 46 1.51 17.58 -35.87
C LYS A 46 2.65 18.61 -35.85
N ALA A 47 3.38 18.72 -34.74
CA ALA A 47 4.53 19.63 -34.65
C ALA A 47 5.63 19.25 -35.65
N LYS A 48 5.90 17.94 -35.81
CA LYS A 48 6.85 17.41 -36.81
C LYS A 48 6.40 17.74 -38.23
N GLU A 49 5.12 17.53 -38.55
CA GLU A 49 4.54 17.87 -39.86
C GLU A 49 4.70 19.36 -40.19
N TYR A 50 4.29 20.25 -39.29
CA TYR A 50 4.45 21.70 -39.51
C TYR A 50 5.91 22.14 -39.61
N THR A 51 6.82 21.45 -38.92
CA THR A 51 8.27 21.70 -39.03
C THR A 51 8.78 21.32 -40.43
N ARG A 52 8.35 20.18 -40.98
CA ARG A 52 8.69 19.77 -42.37
C ARG A 52 8.17 20.77 -43.41
N SER A 53 6.98 21.33 -43.18
CA SER A 53 6.42 22.41 -44.01
C SER A 53 6.98 23.80 -43.71
N LYS A 54 8.03 23.91 -42.89
CA LYS A 54 8.67 25.19 -42.46
C LYS A 54 7.71 26.18 -41.78
N ASN A 55 6.58 25.71 -41.26
CA ASN A 55 5.59 26.52 -40.54
C ASN A 55 5.90 26.54 -39.03
N LYS A 56 6.92 27.31 -38.65
CA LYS A 56 7.41 27.41 -37.27
C LYS A 56 6.32 27.86 -36.28
N ARG A 57 5.42 28.77 -36.69
CA ARG A 57 4.37 29.30 -35.81
C ARG A 57 3.38 28.21 -35.42
N ALA A 58 2.94 27.39 -36.38
CA ALA A 58 2.01 26.29 -36.11
C ALA A 58 2.66 25.16 -35.28
N ALA A 59 3.92 24.83 -35.54
CA ALA A 59 4.68 23.85 -34.75
C ALA A 59 4.78 24.27 -33.27
N ILE A 60 5.12 25.54 -32.99
CA ILE A 60 5.18 26.08 -31.61
C ILE A 60 3.81 25.96 -30.91
N GLN A 61 2.70 26.21 -31.60
CA GLN A 61 1.37 26.08 -31.00
C GLN A 61 1.03 24.62 -30.64
N CYS A 62 1.47 23.65 -31.44
CA CYS A 62 1.34 22.23 -31.11
C CYS A 62 2.14 21.87 -29.86
N LEU A 63 3.40 22.32 -29.78
CA LEU A 63 4.25 22.08 -28.60
C LEU A 63 3.70 22.72 -27.32
N LYS A 64 3.06 23.89 -27.41
CA LYS A 64 2.36 24.49 -26.26
C LYS A 64 1.20 23.61 -25.77
N ARG A 65 0.40 23.06 -26.69
CA ARG A 65 -0.69 22.13 -26.33
C ARG A 65 -0.16 20.81 -25.75
N LYS A 66 0.91 20.26 -26.31
CA LYS A 66 1.63 19.10 -25.73
C LYS A 66 1.98 19.38 -24.26
N ARG A 67 2.64 20.50 -23.99
CA ARG A 67 3.06 20.85 -22.62
C ARG A 67 1.89 21.01 -21.66
N LEU A 68 0.75 21.54 -22.12
CA LEU A 68 -0.47 21.60 -21.31
C LEU A 68 -1.03 20.21 -20.96
N TYR A 69 -1.00 19.25 -21.90
CA TYR A 69 -1.42 17.88 -21.61
C TYR A 69 -0.45 17.18 -20.66
N GLU A 70 0.86 17.38 -20.82
CA GLU A 70 1.88 16.82 -19.90
C GLU A 70 1.72 17.35 -18.48
N GLN A 71 1.45 18.64 -18.31
CA GLN A 71 1.16 19.22 -17.00
C GLN A 71 -0.10 18.61 -16.38
N GLN A 72 -1.13 18.30 -17.17
CA GLN A 72 -2.32 17.62 -16.67
C GLN A 72 -2.02 16.17 -16.28
N VAL A 73 -1.15 15.46 -17.03
CA VAL A 73 -0.70 14.10 -16.68
C VAL A 73 0.02 14.10 -15.34
N GLU A 74 0.95 15.03 -15.11
CA GLU A 74 1.65 15.19 -13.83
C GLU A 74 0.66 15.42 -12.67
N GLN A 75 -0.36 16.26 -12.87
CA GLN A 75 -1.41 16.47 -11.86
C GLN A 75 -2.22 15.20 -11.58
N LEU A 76 -2.52 14.38 -12.61
CA LEU A 76 -3.20 13.11 -12.41
C LEU A 76 -2.33 12.12 -11.62
N GLY A 77 -1.03 12.05 -11.89
CA GLY A 77 -0.09 11.23 -11.11
C GLY A 77 -0.09 11.60 -9.62
N ASN A 78 -0.10 12.90 -9.31
CA ASN A 78 -0.21 13.37 -7.92
C ASN A 78 -1.54 12.96 -7.25
N PHE A 79 -2.65 12.88 -8.01
CA PHE A 79 -3.93 12.41 -7.48
C PHE A 79 -3.95 10.90 -7.28
N GLN A 80 -3.34 10.13 -8.19
CA GLN A 80 -3.19 8.68 -8.05
C GLN A 80 -2.39 8.33 -6.79
N LEU A 81 -1.25 9.00 -6.56
CA LEU A 81 -0.42 8.79 -5.36
C LEU A 81 -1.23 9.01 -4.07
N ARG A 82 -1.98 10.12 -3.98
CA ARG A 82 -2.83 10.40 -2.81
C ARG A 82 -3.92 9.35 -2.59
N ILE A 83 -4.45 8.76 -3.66
CA ILE A 83 -5.43 7.69 -3.56
C ILE A 83 -4.77 6.42 -3.02
N HIS A 84 -3.57 6.07 -3.49
CA HIS A 84 -2.81 4.93 -2.97
C HIS A 84 -2.49 5.10 -1.49
N ASP A 85 -1.98 6.27 -1.06
CA ASP A 85 -1.71 6.56 0.36
C ASP A 85 -2.98 6.39 1.22
N GLN A 86 -4.12 6.85 0.70
CA GLN A 86 -5.40 6.75 1.38
C GLN A 86 -5.91 5.31 1.49
N MET A 87 -5.62 4.45 0.49
CA MET A 87 -5.94 3.02 0.53
C MET A 87 -5.11 2.32 1.60
N ILE A 88 -3.78 2.54 1.61
CA ILE A 88 -2.86 1.97 2.61
C ILE A 88 -3.30 2.35 4.03
N MET A 89 -3.59 3.64 4.25
CA MET A 89 -4.05 4.12 5.56
C MET A 89 -5.38 3.48 5.99
N LEU A 90 -6.30 3.27 5.05
CA LEU A 90 -7.61 2.66 5.32
C LEU A 90 -7.48 1.17 5.64
N GLU A 91 -6.60 0.45 4.93
CA GLU A 91 -6.26 -0.94 5.20
C GLU A 91 -5.62 -1.11 6.58
N GLY A 92 -4.65 -0.24 6.92
CA GLY A 92 -4.04 -0.21 8.25
C GLY A 92 -5.07 0.04 9.36
N ALA A 93 -5.96 1.02 9.17
CA ALA A 93 -7.04 1.31 10.12
C ALA A 93 -8.02 0.14 10.28
N LYS A 94 -8.32 -0.58 9.19
CA LYS A 94 -9.14 -1.81 9.22
C LYS A 94 -8.48 -2.88 10.10
N ALA A 95 -7.20 -3.18 9.86
CA ALA A 95 -6.45 -4.17 10.64
C ALA A 95 -6.36 -3.80 12.14
N THR A 96 -6.14 -2.53 12.46
CA THR A 96 -6.18 -2.04 13.86
C THR A 96 -7.56 -2.27 14.49
N THR A 97 -8.64 -1.97 13.76
CA THR A 97 -10.02 -2.15 14.26
C THR A 97 -10.32 -3.62 14.55
N GLU A 98 -9.97 -4.52 13.62
CA GLU A 98 -10.13 -5.97 13.79
C GLU A 98 -9.32 -6.51 14.98
N THR A 99 -8.11 -5.99 15.17
CA THR A 99 -7.26 -6.35 16.32
C THR A 99 -7.90 -5.94 17.64
N VAL A 100 -8.44 -4.71 17.72
CA VAL A 100 -9.13 -4.21 18.92
C VAL A 100 -10.40 -5.02 19.20
N ASP A 101 -11.15 -5.39 18.17
CA ASP A 101 -12.35 -6.22 18.31
C ASP A 101 -12.03 -7.64 18.79
N ALA A 102 -10.95 -8.24 18.29
CA ALA A 102 -10.44 -9.53 18.76
C ALA A 102 -10.01 -9.47 20.23
N LEU A 103 -9.24 -8.45 20.62
CA LEU A 103 -8.83 -8.22 22.02
C LEU A 103 -10.05 -8.03 22.93
N ARG A 104 -11.07 -7.28 22.48
CA ARG A 104 -12.30 -7.05 23.24
C ARG A 104 -13.11 -8.33 23.44
N SER A 105 -13.19 -9.18 22.41
CA SER A 105 -13.82 -10.50 22.51
C SER A 105 -13.06 -11.40 23.48
N GLY A 106 -11.73 -11.46 23.39
CA GLY A 106 -10.88 -12.21 24.31
C GLY A 106 -11.06 -11.76 25.77
N ALA A 107 -11.02 -10.44 26.01
CA ALA A 107 -11.27 -9.87 27.34
C ALA A 107 -12.67 -10.22 27.88
N SER A 108 -13.69 -10.21 27.02
CA SER A 108 -15.06 -10.58 27.40
C SER A 108 -15.18 -12.07 27.74
N ALA A 109 -14.53 -12.96 26.98
CA ALA A 109 -14.47 -14.39 27.24
C ALA A 109 -13.73 -14.69 28.56
N MET A 110 -12.57 -14.05 28.78
CA MET A 110 -11.83 -14.16 30.05
C MET A 110 -12.69 -13.71 31.23
N LYS A 111 -13.40 -12.58 31.12
CA LYS A 111 -14.32 -12.10 32.16
C LYS A 111 -15.46 -13.07 32.43
N ALA A 112 -16.02 -13.70 31.39
CA ALA A 112 -17.07 -14.70 31.54
C ALA A 112 -16.55 -15.97 32.23
N MET A 113 -15.34 -16.43 31.89
CA MET A 113 -14.67 -17.55 32.57
C MET A 113 -14.39 -17.21 34.04
N GLN A 114 -13.84 -16.02 34.34
CA GLN A 114 -13.59 -15.56 35.70
C GLN A 114 -14.89 -15.50 36.53
N LYS A 115 -15.99 -15.09 35.89
CA LYS A 115 -17.32 -15.03 36.53
C LYS A 115 -17.94 -16.42 36.72
N ALA A 116 -17.69 -17.36 35.82
CA ALA A 116 -18.17 -18.75 35.93
C ALA A 116 -17.36 -19.57 36.96
N THR A 117 -16.10 -19.21 37.20
CA THR A 117 -15.24 -19.81 38.23
C THR A 117 -15.50 -19.23 39.64
N ASN A 118 -16.20 -18.10 39.74
CA ASN A 118 -16.64 -17.51 41.01
C ASN A 118 -18.04 -18.02 41.41
N ILE A 119 -18.10 -19.12 42.15
CA ILE A 119 -19.27 -19.48 42.97
C ILE A 119 -19.09 -18.75 44.31
N ASP A 120 -19.85 -17.66 44.49
CA ASP A 120 -20.30 -17.02 45.74
C ASP A 120 -19.33 -17.08 46.96
N ASP A 121 -18.78 -16.02 47.55
CA ASP A 121 -19.21 -14.63 47.63
C ASP A 121 -18.13 -13.81 48.41
N VAL A 122 -18.09 -12.49 48.17
CA VAL A 122 -17.60 -11.41 49.06
C VAL A 122 -16.09 -11.06 49.18
N ASP A 123 -15.10 -11.95 49.14
CA ASP A 123 -13.67 -11.53 49.18
C ASP A 123 -13.19 -10.83 47.88
N LYS A 124 -14.04 -10.87 46.86
CA LYS A 124 -14.12 -9.99 45.68
C LYS A 124 -13.69 -8.54 45.91
N THR A 125 -13.87 -8.02 47.11
CA THR A 125 -13.94 -6.58 47.36
C THR A 125 -12.70 -5.75 47.03
N MET A 126 -11.58 -6.22 47.58
CA MET A 126 -10.51 -5.34 48.05
C MET A 126 -9.23 -5.48 47.23
N ASP A 127 -8.92 -6.69 46.76
CA ASP A 127 -7.75 -6.91 45.90
C ASP A 127 -8.00 -6.37 44.47
N GLU A 128 -9.25 -6.41 44.01
CA GLU A 128 -9.67 -5.89 42.70
C GLU A 128 -9.55 -4.35 42.58
N ILE A 129 -9.56 -3.58 43.69
CA ILE A 129 -9.34 -2.11 43.67
C ILE A 129 -7.85 -1.77 43.49
N ASN A 130 -6.96 -2.58 44.06
CA ASN A 130 -5.52 -2.34 43.98
C ASN A 130 -4.97 -2.72 42.60
N GLU A 131 -5.46 -3.82 42.01
CA GLU A 131 -4.99 -4.31 40.72
C GLU A 131 -5.56 -3.54 39.50
N GLN A 132 -6.78 -2.99 39.59
CA GLN A 132 -7.31 -2.09 38.56
C GLN A 132 -6.59 -0.72 38.51
N THR A 133 -6.00 -0.27 39.62
CA THR A 133 -5.21 0.97 39.67
C THR A 133 -3.86 0.81 38.94
N GLU A 134 -3.26 -0.39 39.01
CA GLU A 134 -2.02 -0.73 38.32
C GLU A 134 -2.24 -0.89 36.80
N ASN A 135 -3.32 -1.55 36.39
CA ASN A 135 -3.68 -1.74 34.98
C ASN A 135 -3.99 -0.41 34.26
N MET A 136 -4.63 0.56 34.93
CA MET A 136 -4.89 1.89 34.34
C MET A 136 -3.58 2.67 34.09
N LYS A 137 -2.58 2.45 34.95
CA LYS A 137 -1.25 3.07 34.83
C LYS A 137 -0.45 2.45 33.67
N GLN A 138 -0.49 1.13 33.52
CA GLN A 138 0.15 0.42 32.40
C GLN A 138 -0.50 0.72 31.04
N ILE A 139 -1.82 0.92 30.98
CA ILE A 139 -2.51 1.36 29.76
C ILE A 139 -2.11 2.79 29.37
N GLN A 140 -1.96 3.70 30.35
CA GLN A 140 -1.43 5.04 30.09
C GLN A 140 0.03 4.99 29.62
N GLU A 141 0.84 4.05 30.12
CA GLU A 141 2.24 3.86 29.72
C GLU A 141 2.36 3.27 28.30
N ALA A 142 1.55 2.26 27.97
CA ALA A 142 1.50 1.59 26.66
C ALA A 142 0.86 2.43 25.54
N LEU A 143 0.02 3.42 25.88
CA LEU A 143 -0.51 4.41 24.93
C LEU A 143 0.36 5.68 24.84
N SER A 144 1.25 5.90 25.82
CA SER A 144 2.25 6.98 25.80
C SER A 144 3.53 6.60 25.05
N THR A 145 3.73 5.30 24.81
CA THR A 145 4.72 4.82 23.85
C THR A 145 4.20 5.20 22.46
N PRO A 146 4.94 5.99 21.66
CA PRO A 146 4.41 6.57 20.44
C PRO A 146 3.83 5.51 19.49
N ILE A 147 2.57 5.70 19.09
CA ILE A 147 1.97 4.91 18.02
C ILE A 147 2.51 5.46 16.70
N GLY A 148 3.41 4.69 16.09
CA GLY A 148 3.91 4.90 14.74
C GLY A 148 5.39 4.55 14.60
N ALA A 149 5.68 3.43 13.94
CA ALA A 149 7.01 3.11 13.40
C ALA A 149 7.30 3.93 12.13
N ALA A 150 6.96 5.21 12.14
CA ALA A 150 7.32 6.17 11.10
C ALA A 150 8.32 7.23 11.63
N ALA A 151 8.90 6.99 12.80
CA ALA A 151 9.85 7.90 13.45
C ALA A 151 11.24 7.27 13.72
N GLU A 152 11.49 6.02 13.33
CA GLU A 152 12.79 5.35 13.55
C GLU A 152 13.23 4.49 12.34
N PHE A 153 13.01 4.97 11.12
CA PHE A 153 13.87 4.54 10.02
C PHE A 153 14.98 5.57 9.91
N ASP A 154 16.22 5.15 10.16
CA ASP A 154 17.39 5.97 9.86
C ASP A 154 17.56 5.97 8.34
N GLU A 155 17.37 7.12 7.69
CA GLU A 155 17.53 7.24 6.24
C GLU A 155 18.92 6.76 5.79
N ASP A 156 19.93 6.90 6.65
CA ASP A 156 21.31 6.44 6.40
C ASP A 156 21.42 4.90 6.38
N GLU A 157 20.61 4.19 7.18
CA GLU A 157 20.57 2.71 7.22
C GLU A 157 19.85 2.16 5.98
N LEU A 158 18.76 2.81 5.57
CA LEU A 158 18.01 2.44 4.36
C LEU A 158 18.80 2.73 3.07
N GLU A 159 19.60 3.80 3.04
CA GLU A 159 20.45 4.11 1.89
C GLU A 159 21.60 3.08 1.76
N ALA A 160 22.15 2.60 2.88
CA ALA A 160 23.13 1.52 2.89
C ALA A 160 22.54 0.18 2.42
N GLU A 161 21.31 -0.16 2.86
CA GLU A 161 20.62 -1.38 2.43
C GLU A 161 20.26 -1.34 0.92
N LEU A 162 19.89 -0.16 0.41
CA LEU A 162 19.66 0.05 -1.01
C LEU A 162 20.95 -0.12 -1.84
N GLU A 163 22.07 0.41 -1.37
CA GLU A 163 23.37 0.28 -2.06
C GLU A 163 23.87 -1.17 -2.09
N GLU A 164 23.59 -1.96 -1.05
CA GLU A 164 23.87 -3.40 -1.00
C GLU A 164 23.01 -4.19 -2.01
N LEU A 165 21.71 -3.88 -2.11
CA LEU A 165 20.79 -4.51 -3.07
C LEU A 165 21.17 -4.19 -4.52
N GLU A 166 21.51 -2.93 -4.83
CA GLU A 166 21.97 -2.53 -6.16
C GLU A 166 23.29 -3.23 -6.54
N GLY A 167 24.21 -3.39 -5.58
CA GLY A 167 25.45 -4.14 -5.76
C GLY A 167 25.23 -5.62 -6.05
N ALA A 168 24.31 -6.27 -5.33
CA ALA A 168 23.96 -7.67 -5.53
C ALA A 168 23.29 -7.91 -6.90
N GLU A 169 22.41 -7.02 -7.36
CA GLU A 169 21.78 -7.11 -8.68
C GLU A 169 22.81 -6.91 -9.82
N LEU A 170 23.76 -5.99 -9.63
CA LEU A 170 24.88 -5.79 -10.56
C LEU A 170 25.81 -7.01 -10.63
N GLU A 171 26.12 -7.63 -9.48
CA GLU A 171 26.91 -8.86 -9.44
C GLU A 171 26.17 -10.03 -10.11
N GLU A 172 24.86 -10.14 -9.91
CA GLU A 172 24.03 -11.13 -10.60
C GLU A 172 23.99 -10.90 -12.12
N GLN A 173 23.92 -9.65 -12.58
CA GLN A 173 24.04 -9.32 -14.01
C GLN A 173 25.43 -9.61 -14.59
N LEU A 174 26.50 -9.42 -13.82
CA LEU A 174 27.87 -9.72 -14.25
C LEU A 174 28.19 -11.22 -14.25
N LEU A 175 27.53 -12.00 -13.39
CA LEU A 175 27.62 -13.46 -13.34
C LEU A 175 26.77 -14.16 -14.41
N GLN A 176 25.94 -13.42 -15.18
CA GLN A 176 25.31 -13.96 -16.39
C GLN A 176 26.40 -14.27 -17.42
N PRO A 177 26.59 -15.54 -17.82
CA PRO A 177 27.67 -15.90 -18.73
C PRO A 177 27.43 -15.26 -20.11
N THR A 178 28.32 -14.35 -20.50
CA THR A 178 28.48 -13.90 -21.89
C THR A 178 28.68 -15.12 -22.77
N THR A 179 27.59 -15.57 -23.40
CA THR A 179 27.59 -16.71 -24.30
C THR A 179 28.06 -16.20 -25.67
N VAL A 180 29.38 -16.07 -25.85
CA VAL A 180 30.00 -16.01 -27.17
C VAL A 180 30.72 -17.34 -27.41
N LEU A 181 30.05 -18.25 -28.11
CA LEU A 181 30.62 -19.51 -28.56
C LEU A 181 31.38 -19.31 -29.89
N PRO A 182 32.60 -19.85 -30.06
CA PRO A 182 33.04 -20.35 -31.36
C PRO A 182 32.47 -21.76 -31.57
N SER A 183 31.97 -22.02 -32.78
CA SER A 183 31.25 -23.25 -33.16
C SER A 183 32.10 -24.52 -33.17
N VAL A 184 31.60 -25.62 -32.59
CA VAL A 184 32.03 -27.01 -32.85
C VAL A 184 30.80 -27.93 -32.76
N PRO A 185 30.63 -28.96 -33.63
CA PRO A 185 29.31 -29.51 -33.95
C PRO A 185 28.83 -30.69 -33.08
N ALA A 186 27.51 -30.76 -32.96
CA ALA A 186 26.63 -31.92 -32.75
C ALA A 186 26.91 -32.90 -31.59
N GLY A 187 26.11 -32.81 -30.52
CA GLY A 187 25.99 -33.86 -29.51
C GLY A 187 24.91 -33.62 -28.45
N ARG A 188 23.70 -34.11 -28.71
CA ARG A 188 22.62 -34.54 -27.77
C ARG A 188 22.17 -33.55 -26.66
N GLN A 189 21.00 -32.95 -26.88
CA GLN A 189 20.27 -32.13 -25.91
C GLN A 189 19.81 -32.95 -24.68
N GLN A 190 20.13 -32.47 -23.48
CA GLN A 190 19.34 -32.74 -22.26
C GLN A 190 18.66 -31.43 -21.85
N ALA A 191 17.35 -31.50 -21.59
CA ALA A 191 16.53 -30.37 -21.18
C ALA A 191 16.94 -29.90 -19.77
N ARG A 192 17.19 -28.60 -19.61
CA ARG A 192 17.36 -27.96 -18.29
C ARG A 192 15.99 -27.69 -17.65
N PRO A 193 15.84 -27.88 -16.33
CA PRO A 193 14.59 -27.61 -15.63
C PRO A 193 14.34 -26.10 -15.44
N ILE A 194 13.07 -25.72 -15.45
CA ILE A 194 12.53 -24.37 -15.20
C ILE A 194 12.85 -23.98 -13.74
N PRO A 195 13.22 -22.71 -13.44
CA PRO A 195 13.46 -22.27 -12.07
C PRO A 195 12.18 -22.42 -11.24
N LYS A 196 12.28 -23.14 -10.12
CA LYS A 196 11.20 -23.23 -9.14
C LYS A 196 11.15 -21.92 -8.37
N ARG A 197 9.93 -21.37 -8.28
CA ARG A 197 9.54 -20.33 -7.33
C ARG A 197 10.08 -20.71 -5.95
N THR A 198 10.78 -19.80 -5.27
CA THR A 198 11.38 -20.09 -3.96
C THR A 198 10.27 -20.30 -2.92
N ALA A 199 10.54 -21.12 -1.90
CA ALA A 199 9.55 -21.44 -0.86
C ALA A 199 9.03 -20.17 -0.14
N GLU A 200 9.88 -19.15 -0.06
CA GLU A 200 9.56 -17.84 0.51
C GLU A 200 8.51 -17.08 -0.32
N GLU A 201 8.57 -17.15 -1.65
CA GLU A 201 7.56 -16.53 -2.53
C GLU A 201 6.20 -17.24 -2.50
N GLU A 202 6.18 -18.54 -2.20
CA GLU A 202 4.94 -19.30 -1.98
C GLU A 202 4.35 -18.99 -0.60
N GLU A 203 5.17 -18.86 0.44
CA GLU A 203 4.75 -18.50 1.80
C GLU A 203 4.17 -17.08 1.85
N LEU A 204 4.83 -16.12 1.19
CA LEU A 204 4.33 -14.74 1.09
C LEU A 204 2.98 -14.68 0.35
N ALA A 205 2.85 -15.43 -0.74
CA ALA A 205 1.61 -15.48 -1.51
C ALA A 205 0.47 -16.15 -0.74
N ALA A 206 0.78 -17.17 0.08
CA ALA A 206 -0.19 -17.82 0.95
C ALA A 206 -0.68 -16.87 2.06
N LEU A 207 0.23 -16.16 2.73
CA LEU A 207 -0.10 -15.17 3.75
C LEU A 207 -0.94 -14.02 3.16
N GLN A 208 -0.59 -13.53 1.97
CA GLN A 208 -1.37 -12.50 1.28
C GLN A 208 -2.78 -12.98 0.89
N ALA A 209 -2.93 -14.23 0.47
CA ALA A 209 -4.23 -14.81 0.14
C ALA A 209 -5.12 -15.01 1.38
N GLU A 210 -4.53 -15.34 2.53
CA GLU A 210 -5.24 -15.51 3.79
C GLU A 210 -5.71 -14.18 4.38
N MET A 211 -4.95 -13.10 4.21
CA MET A 211 -5.32 -11.74 4.65
C MET A 211 -6.37 -11.04 3.77
N ALA A 212 -6.64 -11.58 2.58
CA ALA A 212 -7.59 -11.00 1.63
C ALA A 212 -9.04 -11.48 1.81
N LEU A 213 -9.31 -12.36 2.80
CA LEU A 213 -10.64 -12.85 3.19
C LEU A 213 -11.22 -12.05 4.38
#